data_AF-A0A1Y1XBW7-F1
#
_entry.id   AF-A0A1Y1XBW7-F1
#
_cell.length_a   1.000
_cell.length_b   1.000
_cell.length_c   1.000
_cell.angle_alpha   90.00
_cell.angle_beta   90.00
_cell.angle_gamma   90.00
#
_symmetry.space_group_name_H-M   'P 1'
#
loop_
_entity.id
_entity.type
_entity.pdbx_description
1 polymer ?
#
loop_
_entity_poly.entity_id
_entity_poly.type
_entity_poly.pdbx_seq_one_letter_code
_entity_poly.pdbx_strand_id
1 'polypeptide(L)'
;MKTSVILTIIGAIAANVSATCDIEKKLGYPCCSNKNGKVVYKDENGNWGVEHHQWCIFSDNTDETKCWSNELGYPCCKSTTEIVFTDDRGNWGVEDKKWCGVIVDETKPVEEVKNVWTSNNVNPFAESELYVDPNYQQELDNLSSTIKDPTVIEKVEKMKQYSTGIWLDSIQSVNELLESNLDNAYAQQVESGKNVLTTFVLYNLPGRDCHAITTNGELLAKDSDLERYKHEYIDVIEEIIKKHNNQPIAFVVEPTSLPSIATFKKSTPACADTEKYYLEGHSYLIKKLGVLPNVFLYLDVGHAFWLGWDDLREETAKLYAKVIQSGAPGIVRGFADNISNYVPWDDANLTNGPNTEYNPYPDSKRYIESLRKDFVSVGIKNVNFISDTSLTTINNGSSPVEDWCYNAPLGIGARPQANPVSDMSYLDAFVWIKPFYGDKPYDSLCLEERLNTKRLFEKSVKNANPPL
;
A
#
# COMPACT_ATOMS: atom_id res chain seq x y z
N MET A 1 21.95 -56.64 62.63
CA MET A 1 21.70 -57.13 61.25
C MET A 1 20.24 -57.53 61.12
N LYS A 2 19.58 -57.04 60.06
CA LYS A 2 18.33 -57.54 59.46
C LYS A 2 17.04 -57.28 60.26
N THR A 3 16.25 -56.24 59.92
CA THR A 3 15.18 -56.15 58.89
C THR A 3 13.94 -57.02 59.15
N SER A 4 12.77 -56.39 59.33
CA SER A 4 11.42 -56.79 58.86
C SER A 4 10.44 -55.66 59.21
N VAL A 5 10.15 -54.74 58.29
CA VAL A 5 8.97 -54.67 57.38
C VAL A 5 7.66 -54.42 58.14
N ILE A 6 7.26 -53.14 58.17
CA ILE A 6 5.94 -52.65 58.58
C ILE A 6 5.07 -52.62 57.31
N LEU A 7 3.92 -53.30 57.36
CA LEU A 7 2.83 -53.16 56.39
C LEU A 7 2.00 -51.93 56.80
N THR A 8 2.12 -50.83 56.05
CA THR A 8 1.20 -49.69 56.14
C THR A 8 0.31 -49.70 54.90
N ILE A 9 -0.98 -49.90 55.12
CA ILE A 9 -2.05 -49.70 54.14
C ILE A 9 -2.11 -48.20 53.85
N ILE A 10 -1.56 -47.78 52.72
CA ILE A 10 -1.83 -46.46 52.15
C ILE A 10 -3.09 -46.64 51.31
N GLY A 11 -4.21 -46.15 51.83
CA GLY A 11 -5.39 -45.87 51.02
C GLY A 11 -4.97 -44.88 49.94
N ALA A 12 -5.06 -45.30 48.68
CA ALA A 12 -4.93 -44.40 47.55
C ALA A 12 -6.06 -43.37 47.65
N ILE A 13 -5.75 -42.20 48.20
CA ILE A 13 -6.48 -40.99 47.85
C ILE A 13 -6.27 -40.86 46.35
N ALA A 14 -7.30 -41.19 45.57
CA ALA A 14 -7.39 -40.74 44.20
C ALA A 14 -7.32 -39.22 44.26
N ALA A 15 -6.12 -38.69 44.06
CA ALA A 15 -5.98 -37.31 43.66
C ALA A 15 -6.76 -37.20 42.35
N ASN A 16 -7.87 -36.47 42.38
CA ASN A 16 -8.38 -35.84 41.18
C ASN A 16 -7.31 -34.85 40.72
N VAL A 17 -6.26 -35.36 40.10
CA VAL A 17 -5.38 -34.57 39.26
C VAL A 17 -6.21 -34.30 38.02
N SER A 18 -7.03 -33.24 38.10
CA SER A 18 -7.50 -32.53 36.92
C SER A 18 -6.30 -32.38 36.00
N ALA A 19 -6.40 -32.85 34.76
CA ALA A 19 -5.36 -32.70 33.76
C ALA A 19 -4.99 -31.20 33.66
N THR A 20 -3.92 -30.80 34.34
CA THR A 20 -3.39 -29.44 34.35
C THR A 20 -2.17 -29.42 33.46
N CYS A 21 -2.42 -29.13 32.18
CA CYS A 21 -1.59 -28.36 31.26
C CYS A 21 -0.07 -28.24 31.64
N ASP A 22 0.71 -29.28 31.33
CA ASP A 22 2.17 -29.35 31.59
C ASP A 22 3.04 -28.45 30.67
N ILE A 23 2.46 -27.44 30.00
CA ILE A 23 3.12 -26.68 28.91
C ILE A 23 3.73 -25.35 29.39
N GLU A 24 3.37 -24.88 30.58
CA GLU A 24 3.77 -23.57 31.10
C GLU A 24 5.29 -23.42 31.29
N LYS A 25 6.00 -24.49 31.68
CA LYS A 25 7.47 -24.48 31.85
C LYS A 25 8.28 -24.63 30.56
N LYS A 26 7.64 -24.97 29.43
CA LYS A 26 8.35 -25.32 28.19
C LYS A 26 8.31 -24.21 27.13
N LEU A 27 7.23 -23.41 27.11
CA LEU A 27 7.02 -22.34 26.11
C LEU A 27 6.78 -20.96 26.72
N GLY A 28 6.55 -20.85 28.04
CA GLY A 28 6.42 -19.56 28.73
C GLY A 28 5.06 -18.86 28.59
N TYR A 29 4.00 -19.57 28.16
CA TYR A 29 2.66 -19.02 28.00
C TYR A 29 1.63 -19.71 28.92
N PRO A 30 0.65 -18.96 29.48
CA PRO A 30 -0.37 -19.48 30.38
C PRO A 30 -1.43 -20.32 29.63
N CYS A 31 -2.13 -21.20 30.33
CA CYS A 31 -3.23 -21.97 29.72
C CYS A 31 -4.51 -21.13 29.69
N CYS A 32 -5.32 -21.30 28.64
CA CYS A 32 -6.52 -20.48 28.47
C CYS A 32 -7.54 -20.78 29.56
N SER A 33 -8.06 -19.72 30.17
CA SER A 33 -8.96 -19.79 31.33
C SER A 33 -10.33 -20.35 30.92
N ASN A 34 -10.79 -19.97 29.72
CA ASN A 34 -12.01 -20.49 29.15
C ASN A 34 -11.73 -21.79 28.37
N LYS A 35 -12.08 -22.96 28.91
CA LYS A 35 -11.83 -24.25 28.22
C LYS A 35 -12.54 -24.40 26.87
N ASN A 36 -13.55 -23.58 26.60
CA ASN A 36 -14.27 -23.50 25.33
C ASN A 36 -13.97 -22.18 24.59
N GLY A 37 -12.86 -21.54 24.93
CA GLY A 37 -12.42 -20.28 24.35
C GLY A 37 -12.08 -20.43 22.87
N LYS A 38 -12.19 -19.31 22.15
CA LYS A 38 -11.92 -19.27 20.71
C LYS A 38 -10.43 -19.53 20.48
N VAL A 39 -10.11 -20.64 19.83
CA VAL A 39 -8.78 -20.91 19.27
C VAL A 39 -8.51 -19.88 18.18
N VAL A 40 -7.44 -19.11 18.31
CA VAL A 40 -7.04 -18.04 17.38
C VAL A 40 -5.72 -18.34 16.67
N TYR A 41 -5.00 -19.38 17.08
CA TYR A 41 -3.80 -19.90 16.43
C TYR A 41 -3.60 -21.37 16.81
N LYS A 42 -3.02 -22.20 15.95
CA LYS A 42 -2.72 -23.60 16.24
C LYS A 42 -1.38 -23.95 15.62
N ASP A 43 -0.49 -24.53 16.40
CA ASP A 43 0.83 -24.98 15.97
C ASP A 43 1.08 -26.44 16.41
N GLU A 44 2.33 -26.88 16.33
CA GLU A 44 2.76 -28.21 16.80
C GLU A 44 2.64 -28.41 18.33
N ASN A 45 2.54 -27.32 19.12
CA ASN A 45 2.41 -27.34 20.57
C ASN A 45 0.95 -27.40 21.03
N GLY A 46 -0.02 -27.01 20.20
CA GLY A 46 -1.44 -27.18 20.47
C GLY A 46 -2.33 -26.05 19.96
N ASN A 47 -3.52 -25.95 20.53
CA ASN A 47 -4.51 -24.93 20.21
C ASN A 47 -4.28 -23.70 21.09
N TRP A 48 -4.07 -22.52 20.52
CA TRP A 48 -3.80 -21.27 21.23
C TRP A 48 -4.97 -20.30 21.16
N GLY A 49 -5.26 -19.62 22.26
CA GLY A 49 -6.24 -18.56 22.38
C GLY A 49 -5.58 -17.21 22.64
N VAL A 50 -6.36 -16.13 22.52
CA VAL A 50 -5.96 -14.81 22.98
C VAL A 50 -7.04 -14.30 23.92
N GLU A 51 -6.67 -14.09 25.18
CA GLU A 51 -7.51 -13.52 26.22
C GLU A 51 -6.86 -12.20 26.67
N HIS A 52 -7.64 -11.11 26.71
CA HIS A 52 -7.14 -9.78 27.11
C HIS A 52 -5.93 -9.27 26.29
N HIS A 53 -5.91 -9.51 24.98
CA HIS A 53 -4.80 -9.15 24.08
C HIS A 53 -3.48 -9.92 24.35
N GLN A 54 -3.51 -11.04 25.11
CA GLN A 54 -2.35 -11.92 25.33
C GLN A 54 -2.62 -13.38 24.95
N TRP A 55 -1.59 -14.09 24.49
CA TRP A 55 -1.64 -15.50 24.04
C TRP A 55 -1.74 -16.51 25.20
N CYS A 56 -2.55 -17.57 25.03
CA CYS A 56 -2.73 -18.70 25.96
C CYS A 56 -2.94 -20.04 25.22
N ILE A 57 -2.90 -21.21 25.87
CA ILE A 57 -3.05 -22.55 25.22
C ILE A 57 -4.18 -23.44 25.80
N PHE A 58 -4.93 -24.16 24.96
CA PHE A 58 -6.10 -25.02 25.27
C PHE A 58 -5.78 -26.53 25.29
N SER A 59 -6.51 -27.33 26.09
CA SER A 59 -6.09 -28.67 26.53
C SER A 59 -6.63 -29.91 25.78
N ASP A 60 -7.61 -29.86 24.87
CA ASP A 60 -8.26 -31.10 24.37
C ASP A 60 -8.57 -31.13 22.84
N ASN A 61 -8.45 -32.32 22.22
CA ASN A 61 -8.45 -32.60 20.77
C ASN A 61 -9.26 -33.91 20.50
N THR A 62 -10.38 -33.92 19.75
CA THR A 62 -11.09 -35.15 19.25
C THR A 62 -11.82 -34.94 17.90
N ASP A 63 -12.08 -36.02 17.15
CA ASP A 63 -12.11 -36.18 15.67
C ASP A 63 -13.41 -36.89 15.16
N GLU A 64 -14.04 -36.47 14.03
CA GLU A 64 -14.79 -37.31 13.02
C GLU A 64 -15.50 -36.51 11.87
N THR A 65 -15.54 -37.12 10.66
CA THR A 65 -15.80 -36.57 9.29
C THR A 65 -14.79 -35.53 8.80
N LYS A 66 -13.69 -36.02 8.20
CA LYS A 66 -12.56 -35.21 7.74
C LYS A 66 -12.93 -34.31 6.56
N CYS A 67 -13.43 -33.14 6.92
CA CYS A 67 -13.35 -31.94 6.12
C CYS A 67 -11.91 -31.67 5.63
N TRP A 68 -11.72 -31.53 4.33
CA TRP A 68 -10.39 -31.31 3.74
C TRP A 68 -9.76 -29.98 4.16
N SER A 69 -10.56 -28.94 4.42
CA SER A 69 -10.05 -27.64 4.86
C SER A 69 -9.53 -27.64 6.30
N ASN A 70 -9.92 -28.63 7.11
CA ASN A 70 -9.43 -28.76 8.49
C ASN A 70 -7.92 -28.95 8.53
N GLU A 71 -7.34 -29.61 7.52
CA GLU A 71 -5.90 -29.81 7.40
C GLU A 71 -5.16 -28.51 7.03
N LEU A 72 -5.91 -27.45 6.68
CA LEU A 72 -5.42 -26.15 6.26
C LEU A 72 -5.75 -25.04 7.28
N GLY A 73 -6.29 -25.41 8.44
CA GLY A 73 -6.58 -24.48 9.54
C GLY A 73 -7.97 -23.84 9.51
N TYR A 74 -8.86 -24.29 8.62
CA TYR A 74 -10.19 -23.70 8.44
C TYR A 74 -11.30 -24.75 8.61
N PRO A 75 -12.38 -24.45 9.36
CA PRO A 75 -13.45 -25.40 9.63
C PRO A 75 -14.20 -25.78 8.35
N CYS A 76 -14.97 -26.88 8.35
CA CYS A 76 -15.97 -27.05 7.30
C CYS A 76 -17.13 -26.09 7.47
N CYS A 77 -17.71 -25.68 6.34
CA CYS A 77 -18.94 -24.90 6.34
C CYS A 77 -20.06 -25.77 6.90
N LYS A 78 -20.80 -25.25 7.89
CA LYS A 78 -21.81 -26.00 8.64
C LYS A 78 -23.22 -25.87 8.05
N SER A 79 -23.46 -24.83 7.26
CA SER A 79 -24.77 -24.33 6.84
C SER A 79 -24.79 -23.67 5.46
N THR A 80 -23.70 -23.01 5.03
CA THR A 80 -23.56 -22.34 3.75
C THR A 80 -23.05 -23.32 2.70
N THR A 81 -23.59 -23.20 1.49
CA THR A 81 -23.15 -23.93 0.28
C THR A 81 -22.64 -22.98 -0.81
N GLU A 82 -22.56 -21.69 -0.47
CA GLU A 82 -22.05 -20.63 -1.33
C GLU A 82 -20.52 -20.64 -1.29
N ILE A 83 -19.89 -20.71 -2.47
CA ILE A 83 -18.44 -20.73 -2.63
C ILE A 83 -17.99 -19.30 -2.90
N VAL A 84 -17.13 -18.79 -2.02
CA VAL A 84 -16.63 -17.42 -2.04
C VAL A 84 -15.15 -17.34 -2.45
N PHE A 85 -14.47 -18.49 -2.60
CA PHE A 85 -13.12 -18.64 -3.19
C PHE A 85 -12.83 -20.11 -3.52
N THR A 86 -12.00 -20.38 -4.53
CA THR A 86 -11.55 -21.74 -4.88
C THR A 86 -10.05 -21.71 -5.14
N ASP A 87 -9.32 -22.64 -4.52
CA ASP A 87 -7.89 -22.87 -4.75
C ASP A 87 -7.64 -24.30 -5.25
N ASP A 88 -6.38 -24.69 -5.34
CA ASP A 88 -5.91 -26.04 -5.70
C ASP A 88 -6.21 -27.11 -4.64
N ARG A 89 -6.76 -26.74 -3.48
CA ARG A 89 -7.08 -27.62 -2.35
C ARG A 89 -8.59 -27.87 -2.20
N GLY A 90 -9.43 -26.92 -2.62
CA GLY A 90 -10.88 -27.11 -2.74
C GLY A 90 -11.70 -25.82 -2.72
N ASN A 91 -13.00 -25.95 -2.45
CA ASN A 91 -13.97 -24.85 -2.47
C ASN A 91 -14.18 -24.22 -1.09
N TRP A 92 -13.93 -22.93 -0.96
CA TRP A 92 -14.01 -22.17 0.28
C TRP A 92 -15.30 -21.35 0.36
N GLY A 93 -15.93 -21.32 1.52
CA GLY A 93 -17.10 -20.51 1.88
C GLY A 93 -16.77 -19.66 3.10
N VAL A 94 -17.69 -18.79 3.53
CA VAL A 94 -17.51 -17.97 4.73
C VAL A 94 -18.79 -18.03 5.57
N GLU A 95 -18.63 -18.41 6.84
CA GLU A 95 -19.69 -18.39 7.86
C GLU A 95 -19.22 -17.60 9.06
N ASP A 96 -20.10 -16.77 9.64
CA ASP A 96 -19.77 -15.93 10.81
C ASP A 96 -18.45 -15.16 10.65
N LYS A 97 -18.18 -14.68 9.41
CA LYS A 97 -16.97 -13.95 9.04
C LYS A 97 -15.66 -14.76 9.17
N LYS A 98 -15.73 -16.09 9.09
CA LYS A 98 -14.57 -16.99 8.97
C LYS A 98 -14.67 -17.87 7.73
N TRP A 99 -13.55 -18.00 7.04
CA TRP A 99 -13.34 -18.98 5.97
C TRP A 99 -13.60 -20.40 6.47
N CYS A 100 -14.30 -21.17 5.65
CA CYS A 100 -14.60 -22.58 5.88
C CYS A 100 -14.51 -23.37 4.58
N GLY A 101 -14.15 -24.65 4.62
CA GLY A 101 -14.21 -25.53 3.45
C GLY A 101 -15.63 -25.96 3.18
N VAL A 102 -16.17 -25.63 2.00
CA VAL A 102 -17.48 -26.10 1.54
C VAL A 102 -17.34 -27.56 1.13
N ILE A 103 -18.09 -28.44 1.80
CA ILE A 103 -18.29 -29.80 1.33
C ILE A 103 -19.46 -29.76 0.34
N VAL A 104 -19.14 -29.73 -0.95
CA VAL A 104 -20.16 -29.73 -2.00
C VAL A 104 -20.73 -31.15 -2.12
N ASP A 105 -22.00 -31.31 -1.79
CA ASP A 105 -22.77 -32.46 -2.27
C ASP A 105 -22.93 -32.26 -3.79
N GLU A 106 -22.45 -33.19 -4.63
CA GLU A 106 -22.22 -33.03 -6.08
C GLU A 106 -23.48 -32.77 -6.95
N THR A 107 -24.56 -32.25 -6.37
CA THR A 107 -25.86 -32.12 -7.01
C THR A 107 -26.33 -30.69 -7.29
N LYS A 108 -25.58 -29.61 -6.95
CA LYS A 108 -25.97 -28.23 -7.30
C LYS A 108 -24.80 -27.32 -7.70
N PRO A 109 -24.97 -26.47 -8.74
CA PRO A 109 -23.93 -25.57 -9.24
C PRO A 109 -23.83 -24.29 -8.40
N VAL A 110 -22.63 -23.75 -8.22
CA VAL A 110 -22.36 -22.54 -7.43
C VAL A 110 -22.08 -21.35 -8.35
N GLU A 111 -22.69 -20.20 -8.04
CA GLU A 111 -22.55 -18.97 -8.81
C GLU A 111 -21.22 -18.27 -8.50
N GLU A 112 -20.44 -17.95 -9.54
CA GLU A 112 -19.21 -17.15 -9.45
C GLU A 112 -19.49 -15.75 -8.86
N VAL A 113 -18.73 -15.37 -7.82
CA VAL A 113 -18.61 -13.97 -7.40
C VAL A 113 -17.99 -13.19 -8.57
N LYS A 114 -18.79 -12.42 -9.29
CA LYS A 114 -18.31 -11.58 -10.39
C LYS A 114 -17.44 -10.46 -9.84
N ASN A 115 -16.13 -10.58 -9.97
CA ASN A 115 -15.17 -9.51 -9.72
C ASN A 115 -15.42 -8.37 -10.74
N VAL A 116 -16.11 -7.30 -10.30
CA VAL A 116 -16.53 -6.15 -11.13
C VAL A 116 -15.32 -5.36 -11.70
N TRP A 117 -14.16 -5.45 -11.04
CA TRP A 117 -12.89 -4.78 -11.39
C TRP A 117 -12.19 -5.27 -12.64
N THR A 118 -12.57 -6.44 -13.15
CA THR A 118 -11.87 -7.13 -14.23
C THR A 118 -11.97 -6.43 -15.59
N SER A 119 -12.70 -5.30 -15.67
CA SER A 119 -12.73 -4.45 -16.85
C SER A 119 -11.87 -3.20 -16.64
N ASN A 120 -10.87 -3.01 -17.52
CA ASN A 120 -9.98 -1.83 -17.56
C ASN A 120 -10.70 -0.47 -17.72
N ASN A 121 -12.02 -0.48 -17.87
CA ASN A 121 -12.86 0.70 -18.09
C ASN A 121 -13.54 1.21 -16.80
N VAL A 122 -13.46 0.50 -15.68
CA VAL A 122 -14.00 0.95 -14.40
C VAL A 122 -12.91 1.66 -13.61
N ASN A 123 -13.26 2.78 -12.97
CA ASN A 123 -12.35 3.47 -12.06
C ASN A 123 -12.22 2.64 -10.76
N PRO A 124 -11.03 2.10 -10.44
CA PRO A 124 -10.87 1.17 -9.33
C PRO A 124 -11.11 1.82 -7.96
N PHE A 125 -10.87 3.12 -7.84
CA PHE A 125 -11.14 3.89 -6.62
C PHE A 125 -12.63 4.17 -6.43
N ALA A 126 -13.40 4.26 -7.52
CA ALA A 126 -14.80 4.69 -7.47
C ALA A 126 -15.74 3.64 -6.87
N GLU A 127 -15.36 2.37 -6.91
CA GLU A 127 -16.25 1.33 -6.40
C GLU A 127 -15.59 0.41 -5.35
N SER A 128 -14.42 0.83 -4.87
CA SER A 128 -13.80 0.25 -3.69
C SER A 128 -13.84 1.27 -2.54
N GLU A 129 -13.95 0.78 -1.32
CA GLU A 129 -13.47 1.55 -0.17
C GLU A 129 -11.94 1.60 -0.21
N LEU A 130 -11.33 2.61 0.41
CA LEU A 130 -9.89 2.73 0.43
C LEU A 130 -9.33 2.10 1.71
N TYR A 131 -8.24 1.35 1.59
CA TYR A 131 -7.58 0.73 2.73
C TYR A 131 -7.00 1.79 3.69
N VAL A 132 -7.29 1.65 4.98
CA VAL A 132 -6.73 2.52 6.03
C VAL A 132 -5.60 1.76 6.74
N ASP A 133 -4.37 2.21 6.54
CA ASP A 133 -3.17 1.56 7.08
C ASP A 133 -3.04 1.73 8.62
N PRO A 134 -3.10 0.65 9.41
CA PRO A 134 -2.92 0.73 10.86
C PRO A 134 -1.56 1.28 11.29
N ASN A 135 -0.50 1.09 10.48
CA ASN A 135 0.82 1.64 10.79
C ASN A 135 0.80 3.17 10.69
N TYR A 136 0.14 3.74 9.68
CA TYR A 136 -0.04 5.18 9.58
C TYR A 136 -0.83 5.75 10.77
N GLN A 137 -1.87 5.05 11.23
CA GLN A 137 -2.61 5.44 12.43
C GLN A 137 -1.72 5.46 13.67
N GLN A 138 -0.88 4.44 13.84
CA GLN A 138 0.07 4.34 14.94
C GLN A 138 1.13 5.46 14.89
N GLU A 139 1.62 5.82 13.71
CA GLU A 139 2.56 6.93 13.54
C GLU A 139 1.91 8.27 13.92
N LEU A 140 0.64 8.48 13.55
CA LEU A 140 -0.12 9.64 13.98
C LEU A 140 -0.38 9.66 15.49
N ASP A 141 -0.62 8.50 16.11
CA ASP A 141 -0.73 8.36 17.58
C ASP A 141 0.57 8.77 18.29
N ASN A 142 1.70 8.22 17.82
CA ASN A 142 3.03 8.51 18.33
C ASN A 142 3.32 10.01 18.25
N LEU A 143 3.07 10.63 17.10
CA LEU A 143 3.28 12.06 16.90
C LEU A 143 2.34 12.90 17.78
N SER A 144 1.05 12.56 17.81
CA SER A 144 0.02 13.25 18.60
C SER A 144 0.31 13.26 20.08
N SER A 145 0.93 12.19 20.62
CA SER A 145 1.36 12.11 22.02
C SER A 145 2.31 13.24 22.43
N THR A 146 3.01 13.84 21.45
CA THR A 146 3.95 14.92 21.68
C THR A 146 3.34 16.31 21.44
N ILE A 147 2.23 16.41 20.70
CA ILE A 147 1.57 17.68 20.33
C ILE A 147 0.80 18.22 21.54
N LYS A 148 0.91 19.53 21.80
CA LYS A 148 0.24 20.20 22.93
C LYS A 148 -1.04 20.93 22.57
N ASP A 149 -1.22 21.27 21.29
CA ASP A 149 -2.36 22.04 20.82
C ASP A 149 -3.58 21.13 20.60
N PRO A 150 -4.65 21.23 21.42
CA PRO A 150 -5.80 20.33 21.33
C PRO A 150 -6.53 20.43 19.99
N THR A 151 -6.47 21.59 19.31
CA THR A 151 -7.09 21.77 18.00
C THR A 151 -6.35 21.03 16.90
N VAL A 152 -5.03 20.84 17.06
CA VAL A 152 -4.23 20.02 16.16
C VAL A 152 -4.51 18.54 16.42
N ILE A 153 -4.56 18.13 17.69
CA ILE A 153 -4.87 16.73 18.06
C ILE A 153 -6.20 16.29 17.46
N GLU A 154 -7.27 17.08 17.60
CA GLU A 154 -8.58 16.77 17.00
C GLU A 154 -8.50 16.58 15.47
N LYS A 155 -7.73 17.43 14.78
CA LYS A 155 -7.52 17.31 13.34
C LYS A 155 -6.71 16.07 12.95
N VAL A 156 -5.71 15.70 13.75
CA VAL A 156 -4.93 14.47 13.53
C VAL A 156 -5.79 13.22 13.71
N GLU A 157 -6.72 13.20 14.67
CA GLU A 157 -7.67 12.09 14.81
C GLU A 157 -8.51 11.87 13.54
N LYS A 158 -8.90 12.94 12.85
CA LYS A 158 -9.59 12.83 11.56
C LYS A 158 -8.68 12.31 10.45
N MET A 159 -7.38 12.62 10.48
CA MET A 159 -6.44 12.15 9.48
C MET A 159 -6.30 10.62 9.46
N LYS A 160 -6.47 9.96 10.61
CA LYS A 160 -6.41 8.49 10.77
C LYS A 160 -7.47 7.73 9.96
N GLN A 161 -8.47 8.42 9.42
CA GLN A 161 -9.55 7.82 8.62
C GLN A 161 -9.22 7.77 7.12
N TYR A 162 -8.16 8.43 6.68
CA TYR A 162 -7.82 8.53 5.26
C TYR A 162 -6.75 7.50 4.88
N SER A 163 -6.94 6.93 3.69
CA SER A 163 -5.98 6.03 3.06
C SER A 163 -4.70 6.78 2.66
N THR A 164 -3.56 6.11 2.82
CA THR A 164 -2.25 6.60 2.39
C THR A 164 -1.51 5.55 1.57
N GLY A 165 -0.57 5.98 0.73
CA GLY A 165 0.33 5.10 0.00
C GLY A 165 1.28 4.33 0.92
N ILE A 166 1.39 3.02 0.71
CA ILE A 166 2.33 2.14 1.40
C ILE A 166 3.58 1.98 0.53
N TRP A 167 4.72 2.46 1.02
CA TRP A 167 5.95 2.50 0.24
C TRP A 167 6.70 1.18 0.32
N LEU A 168 6.87 0.54 -0.83
CA LEU A 168 7.71 -0.64 -1.00
C LEU A 168 9.07 -0.17 -1.54
N ASP A 169 9.84 0.55 -0.72
CA ASP A 169 11.06 1.26 -1.11
C ASP A 169 12.35 0.39 -1.03
N SER A 170 12.20 -0.90 -0.79
CA SER A 170 13.29 -1.90 -0.71
C SER A 170 12.75 -3.32 -0.85
N ILE A 171 13.61 -4.29 -1.14
CA ILE A 171 13.31 -5.73 -1.08
C ILE A 171 12.80 -6.11 0.31
N GLN A 172 13.40 -5.53 1.37
CA GLN A 172 12.94 -5.76 2.74
C GLN A 172 11.49 -5.30 2.95
N SER A 173 11.15 -4.09 2.51
CA SER A 173 9.79 -3.54 2.66
C SER A 173 8.72 -4.38 1.95
N VAL A 174 9.04 -5.02 0.82
CA VAL A 174 8.12 -5.97 0.16
C VAL A 174 7.82 -7.14 1.09
N ASN A 175 8.85 -7.74 1.68
CA ASN A 175 8.69 -8.91 2.56
C ASN A 175 7.96 -8.56 3.88
N GLU A 176 8.08 -7.34 4.36
CA GLU A 176 7.49 -6.93 5.65
C GLU A 176 6.08 -6.35 5.50
N LEU A 177 5.81 -5.61 4.41
CA LEU A 177 4.63 -4.76 4.30
C LEU A 177 3.61 -5.25 3.29
N LEU A 178 3.98 -5.98 2.23
CA LEU A 178 3.03 -6.26 1.14
C LEU A 178 1.93 -7.23 1.58
N GLU A 179 2.30 -8.46 1.96
CA GLU A 179 1.34 -9.52 2.31
C GLU A 179 0.52 -9.13 3.55
N SER A 180 1.18 -8.59 4.58
CA SER A 180 0.52 -8.15 5.82
C SER A 180 -0.52 -7.06 5.61
N ASN A 181 -0.27 -6.07 4.74
CA ASN A 181 -1.26 -5.04 4.42
C ASN A 181 -2.39 -5.56 3.52
N LEU A 182 -2.13 -6.52 2.64
CA LEU A 182 -3.18 -7.19 1.88
C LEU A 182 -4.10 -8.00 2.80
N ASP A 183 -3.56 -8.72 3.78
CA ASP A 183 -4.36 -9.43 4.79
C ASP A 183 -5.25 -8.47 5.60
N ASN A 184 -4.69 -7.34 6.03
CA ASN A 184 -5.44 -6.31 6.76
C ASN A 184 -6.54 -5.66 5.89
N ALA A 185 -6.23 -5.36 4.62
CA ALA A 185 -7.21 -4.84 3.67
C ALA A 185 -8.33 -5.85 3.41
N TYR A 186 -8.00 -7.14 3.38
CA TYR A 186 -8.99 -8.20 3.24
C TYR A 186 -9.90 -8.27 4.47
N ALA A 187 -9.34 -8.11 5.67
CA ALA A 187 -10.12 -8.02 6.90
C ALA A 187 -11.09 -6.82 6.87
N GLN A 188 -10.64 -5.65 6.40
CA GLN A 188 -11.50 -4.47 6.21
C GLN A 188 -12.63 -4.76 5.20
N GLN A 189 -12.32 -5.45 4.09
CA GLN A 189 -13.30 -5.85 3.06
C GLN A 189 -14.35 -6.81 3.60
N VAL A 190 -13.96 -7.80 4.42
CA VAL A 190 -14.89 -8.72 5.09
C VAL A 190 -15.76 -7.98 6.11
N GLU A 191 -15.22 -6.98 6.81
CA GLU A 191 -15.98 -6.20 7.78
C GLU A 191 -17.03 -5.30 7.12
N SER A 192 -16.66 -4.58 6.06
CA SER A 192 -17.55 -3.63 5.39
C SER A 192 -18.47 -4.27 4.35
N GLY A 193 -18.13 -5.46 3.85
CA GLY A 193 -18.83 -6.13 2.76
C GLY A 193 -18.65 -5.46 1.41
N LYS A 194 -17.68 -4.54 1.27
CA LYS A 194 -17.32 -3.87 0.02
C LYS A 194 -15.88 -4.18 -0.35
N ASN A 195 -15.56 -4.10 -1.63
CA ASN A 195 -14.18 -4.21 -2.08
C ASN A 195 -13.31 -3.14 -1.42
N VAL A 196 -12.09 -3.49 -1.03
CA VAL A 196 -11.12 -2.55 -0.43
C VAL A 196 -9.91 -2.47 -1.34
N LEU A 197 -9.61 -1.26 -1.81
CA LEU A 197 -8.46 -0.97 -2.65
C LEU A 197 -7.27 -0.51 -1.80
N THR A 198 -6.14 -1.19 -1.98
CA THR A 198 -4.86 -0.81 -1.37
C THR A 198 -3.98 -0.10 -2.39
N THR A 199 -3.40 1.02 -1.98
CA THR A 199 -2.44 1.77 -2.81
C THR A 199 -1.02 1.54 -2.31
N PHE A 200 -0.18 0.93 -3.13
CA PHE A 200 1.24 0.74 -2.87
C PHE A 200 2.08 1.64 -3.79
N VAL A 201 3.28 1.98 -3.34
CA VAL A 201 4.28 2.70 -4.14
C VAL A 201 5.45 1.76 -4.42
N LEU A 202 5.64 1.41 -5.68
CA LEU A 202 6.82 0.67 -6.13
C LEU A 202 7.94 1.68 -6.34
N TYR A 203 9.04 1.55 -5.61
CA TYR A 203 10.08 2.58 -5.58
C TYR A 203 11.45 1.99 -5.26
N ASN A 204 11.96 1.12 -6.14
CA ASN A 204 13.23 0.44 -5.88
C ASN A 204 14.08 0.22 -7.13
N LEU A 205 13.89 1.00 -8.20
CA LEU A 205 14.71 0.86 -9.40
C LEU A 205 16.22 0.95 -9.12
N PRO A 206 17.05 0.20 -9.87
CA PRO A 206 18.50 0.36 -9.81
C PRO A 206 18.92 1.78 -10.23
N GLY A 207 19.76 2.44 -9.42
CA GLY A 207 20.15 3.83 -9.63
C GLY A 207 19.10 4.85 -9.21
N ARG A 208 18.17 4.46 -8.32
CA ARG A 208 17.07 5.31 -7.81
C ARG A 208 17.53 6.72 -7.44
N ASP A 209 16.69 7.70 -7.76
CA ASP A 209 16.91 9.13 -7.51
C ASP A 209 18.17 9.68 -8.18
N CYS A 210 18.39 9.32 -9.44
CA CYS A 210 19.61 9.67 -10.19
C CYS A 210 19.98 11.16 -10.24
N HIS A 211 19.03 12.07 -10.00
CA HIS A 211 19.26 13.51 -9.95
C HIS A 211 19.37 14.08 -8.53
N ALA A 212 19.07 13.28 -7.50
CA ALA A 212 19.21 13.72 -6.11
C ALA A 212 20.70 13.84 -5.72
N ILE A 213 20.99 14.76 -4.79
CA ILE A 213 22.33 14.96 -4.24
C ILE A 213 22.80 13.70 -3.47
N THR A 214 21.85 13.04 -2.79
CA THR A 214 22.06 11.78 -2.07
C THR A 214 20.89 10.85 -2.34
N THR A 215 21.18 9.56 -2.50
CA THR A 215 20.16 8.52 -2.67
C THR A 215 20.34 7.44 -1.60
N ASN A 216 19.22 6.88 -1.17
CA ASN A 216 19.16 5.74 -0.27
C ASN A 216 18.70 4.47 -1.02
N GLY A 217 18.76 4.47 -2.35
CA GLY A 217 18.47 3.29 -3.16
C GLY A 217 19.45 2.16 -2.86
N GLU A 218 18.94 0.98 -2.54
CA GLU A 218 19.79 -0.19 -2.24
C GLU A 218 20.37 -0.84 -3.51
N LEU A 219 19.76 -0.58 -4.67
CA LEU A 219 20.14 -1.13 -5.97
C LEU A 219 20.93 -0.08 -6.77
N LEU A 220 22.14 -0.42 -7.17
CA LEU A 220 23.03 0.44 -7.96
C LEU A 220 22.74 0.31 -9.45
N ALA A 221 23.12 1.32 -10.24
CA ALA A 221 22.99 1.32 -11.70
C ALA A 221 23.96 0.31 -12.37
N LYS A 222 23.69 -0.99 -12.22
CA LYS A 222 24.47 -2.10 -12.81
C LYS A 222 23.58 -3.30 -13.12
N ASP A 223 24.00 -4.11 -14.10
CA ASP A 223 23.25 -5.28 -14.57
C ASP A 223 22.88 -6.26 -13.44
N SER A 224 23.79 -6.51 -12.49
CA SER A 224 23.49 -7.44 -11.38
C SER A 224 22.33 -6.97 -10.51
N ASP A 225 22.21 -5.66 -10.30
CA ASP A 225 21.15 -5.10 -9.45
C ASP A 225 19.84 -4.92 -10.23
N LEU A 226 19.90 -4.80 -11.56
CA LEU A 226 18.71 -4.97 -12.40
C LEU A 226 18.12 -6.38 -12.27
N GLU A 227 18.95 -7.42 -12.24
CA GLU A 227 18.45 -8.79 -12.03
C GLU A 227 17.85 -8.97 -10.62
N ARG A 228 18.43 -8.32 -9.60
CA ARG A 228 17.83 -8.27 -8.25
C ARG A 228 16.48 -7.55 -8.26
N TYR A 229 16.38 -6.40 -8.92
CA TYR A 229 15.09 -5.70 -9.08
C TYR A 229 14.03 -6.60 -9.73
N LYS A 230 14.40 -7.35 -10.77
CA LYS A 230 13.46 -8.26 -11.44
C LYS A 230 13.03 -9.41 -10.53
N HIS A 231 13.98 -10.10 -9.90
CA HIS A 231 13.73 -11.41 -9.30
C HIS A 231 13.55 -11.39 -7.78
N GLU A 232 14.16 -10.44 -7.07
CA GLU A 232 14.04 -10.28 -5.61
C GLU A 232 12.97 -9.27 -5.23
N TYR A 233 12.49 -8.46 -6.19
CA TYR A 233 11.49 -7.41 -5.96
C TYR A 233 10.22 -7.63 -6.82
N ILE A 234 10.28 -7.47 -8.16
CA ILE A 234 9.08 -7.56 -9.01
C ILE A 234 8.45 -8.95 -9.05
N ASP A 235 9.24 -10.01 -9.19
CA ASP A 235 8.72 -11.39 -9.22
C ASP A 235 8.07 -11.77 -7.89
N VAL A 236 8.68 -11.37 -6.77
CA VAL A 236 8.13 -11.62 -5.42
C VAL A 236 6.79 -10.89 -5.24
N ILE A 237 6.69 -9.63 -5.69
CA ILE A 237 5.42 -8.89 -5.70
C ILE A 237 4.37 -9.64 -6.53
N GLU A 238 4.71 -10.07 -7.75
CA GLU A 238 3.78 -10.80 -8.64
C GLU A 238 3.27 -12.09 -7.97
N GLU A 239 4.15 -12.86 -7.33
CA GLU A 239 3.80 -14.10 -6.62
C GLU A 239 2.84 -13.85 -5.46
N ILE A 240 3.06 -12.79 -4.68
CA ILE A 240 2.15 -12.41 -3.59
C ILE A 240 0.81 -11.96 -4.18
N ILE A 241 0.78 -11.05 -5.16
CA ILE A 241 -0.47 -10.53 -5.73
C ILE A 241 -1.35 -11.65 -6.32
N LYS A 242 -0.75 -12.69 -6.93
CA LYS A 242 -1.52 -13.83 -7.45
C LYS A 242 -2.29 -14.59 -6.37
N LYS A 243 -1.83 -14.58 -5.12
CA LYS A 243 -2.53 -15.18 -3.96
C LYS A 243 -3.66 -14.28 -3.45
N HIS A 244 -3.59 -12.97 -3.71
CA HIS A 244 -4.58 -11.96 -3.31
C HIS A 244 -5.42 -11.45 -4.50
N ASN A 245 -5.78 -12.35 -5.41
CA ASN A 245 -6.46 -11.99 -6.67
C ASN A 245 -7.90 -11.47 -6.51
N ASN A 246 -8.44 -11.50 -5.30
CA ASN A 246 -9.78 -11.02 -4.92
C ASN A 246 -9.75 -9.59 -4.33
N GLN A 247 -8.59 -8.92 -4.33
CA GLN A 247 -8.43 -7.56 -3.84
C GLN A 247 -7.94 -6.63 -4.96
N PRO A 248 -8.59 -5.48 -5.20
CA PRO A 248 -8.10 -4.49 -6.14
C PRO A 248 -6.87 -3.76 -5.57
N ILE A 249 -5.84 -3.58 -6.41
CA ILE A 249 -4.57 -2.98 -6.00
C ILE A 249 -4.16 -1.89 -6.98
N ALA A 250 -3.88 -0.70 -6.47
CA ALA A 250 -3.26 0.37 -7.25
C ALA A 250 -1.75 0.44 -6.93
N PHE A 251 -0.91 0.43 -7.96
CA PHE A 251 0.51 0.71 -7.81
C PHE A 251 0.83 2.09 -8.40
N VAL A 252 1.36 2.98 -7.58
CA VAL A 252 2.14 4.13 -8.04
C VAL A 252 3.53 3.61 -8.40
N VAL A 253 3.92 3.80 -9.65
CA VAL A 253 5.12 3.15 -10.20
C VAL A 253 6.26 4.14 -10.29
N GLU A 254 7.29 3.85 -9.50
CA GLU A 254 8.65 4.39 -9.54
C GLU A 254 8.67 5.92 -9.62
N PRO A 255 8.23 6.63 -8.56
CA PRO A 255 8.40 8.08 -8.46
C PRO A 255 9.83 8.52 -8.77
N THR A 256 9.98 9.74 -9.31
CA THR A 256 11.27 10.39 -9.66
C THR A 256 12.06 9.73 -10.80
N SER A 257 11.54 8.68 -11.43
CA SER A 257 12.30 7.86 -12.37
C SER A 257 12.29 8.40 -13.81
N LEU A 258 11.28 8.07 -14.62
CA LEU A 258 11.12 8.51 -16.01
C LEU A 258 11.13 10.05 -16.16
N PRO A 259 10.54 10.85 -15.24
CA PRO A 259 10.70 12.31 -15.27
C PRO A 259 12.17 12.76 -15.24
N SER A 260 13.01 12.10 -14.42
CA SER A 260 14.44 12.41 -14.37
C SER A 260 15.17 12.06 -15.67
N ILE A 261 14.76 10.99 -16.35
CA ILE A 261 15.34 10.64 -17.66
C ILE A 261 14.94 11.65 -18.72
N ALA A 262 13.68 12.09 -18.72
CA ALA A 262 13.19 13.10 -19.66
C ALA A 262 13.96 14.43 -19.51
N THR A 263 14.22 14.84 -18.26
CA THR A 263 14.75 16.19 -17.97
C THR A 263 16.27 16.21 -17.81
N PHE A 264 16.86 15.27 -17.07
CA PHE A 264 18.21 15.39 -16.52
C PHE A 264 19.24 14.46 -17.14
N LYS A 265 18.85 13.52 -18.02
CA LYS A 265 19.78 12.60 -18.68
C LYS A 265 20.99 13.29 -19.33
N LYS A 266 20.81 14.49 -19.91
CA LYS A 266 21.89 15.22 -20.61
C LYS A 266 22.80 16.01 -19.67
N SER A 267 22.30 16.41 -18.51
CA SER A 267 22.99 17.29 -17.56
C SER A 267 23.58 16.55 -16.35
N THR A 268 23.04 15.37 -16.01
CA THR A 268 23.44 14.58 -14.85
C THR A 268 23.98 13.21 -15.28
N PRO A 269 25.29 12.96 -15.14
CA PRO A 269 25.90 11.67 -15.51
C PRO A 269 25.22 10.46 -14.86
N ALA A 270 24.85 10.55 -13.57
CA ALA A 270 24.15 9.46 -12.88
C ALA A 270 22.81 9.10 -13.55
N CYS A 271 22.06 10.08 -14.09
CA CYS A 271 20.84 9.81 -14.85
C CYS A 271 21.14 9.23 -16.24
N ALA A 272 22.24 9.63 -16.88
CA ALA A 272 22.68 9.01 -18.13
C ALA A 272 23.02 7.54 -17.93
N ASP A 273 23.77 7.20 -16.88
CA ASP A 273 24.16 5.83 -16.54
C ASP A 273 22.97 4.97 -16.13
N THR A 274 21.94 5.59 -15.54
CA THR A 274 20.75 4.91 -15.02
C THR A 274 19.66 4.66 -16.07
N GLU A 275 19.68 5.39 -17.19
CA GLU A 275 18.62 5.33 -18.22
C GLU A 275 18.24 3.89 -18.60
N LYS A 276 19.24 3.05 -18.89
CA LYS A 276 19.02 1.65 -19.27
C LYS A 276 18.16 0.93 -18.22
N TYR A 277 18.53 1.04 -16.95
CA TYR A 277 17.90 0.31 -15.86
C TYR A 277 16.49 0.82 -15.57
N TYR A 278 16.24 2.12 -15.71
CA TYR A 278 14.89 2.65 -15.60
C TYR A 278 14.00 2.15 -16.74
N LEU A 279 14.45 2.21 -18.00
CA LEU A 279 13.63 1.76 -19.13
C LEU A 279 13.35 0.25 -19.06
N GLU A 280 14.37 -0.57 -18.77
CA GLU A 280 14.21 -2.02 -18.66
C GLU A 280 13.42 -2.43 -17.42
N GLY A 281 13.63 -1.78 -16.28
CA GLY A 281 12.89 -2.05 -15.04
C GLY A 281 11.41 -1.76 -15.18
N HIS A 282 11.02 -0.59 -15.72
CA HIS A 282 9.62 -0.29 -16.02
C HIS A 282 9.02 -1.28 -17.00
N SER A 283 9.74 -1.60 -18.08
CA SER A 283 9.27 -2.57 -19.08
C SER A 283 9.00 -3.93 -18.44
N TYR A 284 9.87 -4.40 -17.53
CA TYR A 284 9.70 -5.67 -16.84
C TYR A 284 8.51 -5.63 -15.87
N LEU A 285 8.43 -4.59 -15.03
CA LEU A 285 7.33 -4.37 -14.09
C LEU A 285 5.97 -4.34 -14.80
N ILE A 286 5.84 -3.54 -15.87
CA ILE A 286 4.59 -3.44 -16.64
C ILE A 286 4.20 -4.81 -17.19
N LYS A 287 5.16 -5.54 -17.79
CA LYS A 287 4.92 -6.86 -18.39
C LYS A 287 4.44 -7.90 -17.37
N LYS A 288 4.88 -7.80 -16.12
CA LYS A 288 4.62 -8.79 -15.07
C LYS A 288 3.40 -8.46 -14.24
N LEU A 289 3.24 -7.20 -13.84
CA LEU A 289 2.15 -6.77 -12.97
C LEU A 289 0.94 -6.28 -13.77
N GLY A 290 1.16 -5.63 -14.91
CA GLY A 290 0.10 -5.05 -15.74
C GLY A 290 -0.75 -6.08 -16.50
N VAL A 291 -0.43 -7.37 -16.40
CA VAL A 291 -1.27 -8.47 -16.93
C VAL A 291 -2.22 -9.04 -15.87
N LEU A 292 -2.04 -8.67 -14.59
CA LEU A 292 -2.86 -9.16 -13.49
C LEU A 292 -4.19 -8.39 -13.47
N PRO A 293 -5.34 -9.08 -13.42
CA PRO A 293 -6.66 -8.46 -13.63
C PRO A 293 -7.12 -7.56 -12.48
N ASN A 294 -6.49 -7.67 -11.30
CA ASN A 294 -6.78 -6.90 -10.11
C ASN A 294 -5.73 -5.79 -9.85
N VAL A 295 -4.82 -5.54 -10.80
CA VAL A 295 -3.74 -4.55 -10.66
C VAL A 295 -3.94 -3.36 -11.59
N PHE A 296 -3.82 -2.16 -11.01
CA PHE A 296 -3.91 -0.88 -11.72
C PHE A 296 -2.61 -0.10 -11.59
N LEU A 297 -1.82 -0.05 -12.67
CA LEU A 297 -0.55 0.67 -12.70
C LEU A 297 -0.74 2.15 -13.05
N TYR A 298 -0.19 3.03 -12.22
CA TYR A 298 -0.10 4.47 -12.44
C TYR A 298 1.37 4.89 -12.48
N LEU A 299 1.91 5.15 -13.67
CA LEU A 299 3.31 5.58 -13.80
C LEU A 299 3.47 7.02 -13.29
N ASP A 300 4.47 7.27 -12.45
CA ASP A 300 4.79 8.63 -12.01
C ASP A 300 5.07 9.54 -13.21
N VAL A 301 4.57 10.77 -13.19
CA VAL A 301 4.79 11.81 -14.20
C VAL A 301 5.30 13.10 -13.57
N GLY A 302 5.94 13.02 -12.40
CA GLY A 302 6.45 14.20 -11.70
C GLY A 302 5.33 15.17 -11.38
N HIS A 303 5.54 16.46 -11.66
CA HIS A 303 4.56 17.51 -11.36
C HIS A 303 4.65 18.67 -12.37
N ALA A 304 3.71 19.61 -12.24
CA ALA A 304 3.60 20.78 -13.11
C ALA A 304 4.91 21.56 -13.27
N PHE A 305 5.64 21.79 -12.18
CA PHE A 305 6.92 22.50 -12.16
C PHE A 305 8.14 21.62 -12.47
N TRP A 306 7.92 20.44 -13.07
CA TRP A 306 9.00 19.59 -13.56
C TRP A 306 8.84 19.33 -15.06
N LEU A 307 7.68 18.82 -15.49
CA LEU A 307 7.43 18.45 -16.90
C LEU A 307 6.38 19.34 -17.56
N GLY A 308 6.00 20.47 -16.95
CA GLY A 308 4.91 21.32 -17.42
C GLY A 308 5.19 22.08 -18.72
N TRP A 309 6.46 22.34 -19.07
CA TRP A 309 6.80 23.08 -20.29
C TRP A 309 6.54 22.26 -21.56
N ASP A 310 5.92 22.88 -22.56
CA ASP A 310 5.41 22.20 -23.78
C ASP A 310 6.44 21.30 -24.46
N ASP A 311 7.60 21.85 -24.84
CA ASP A 311 8.65 21.10 -25.53
C ASP A 311 9.11 19.87 -24.72
N LEU A 312 9.22 20.02 -23.39
CA LEU A 312 9.62 18.93 -22.51
C LEU A 312 8.49 17.89 -22.36
N ARG A 313 7.24 18.33 -22.26
CA ARG A 313 6.06 17.48 -22.10
C ARG A 313 5.82 16.62 -23.34
N GLU A 314 5.97 17.19 -24.52
CA GLU A 314 5.85 16.48 -25.81
C GLU A 314 6.93 15.41 -25.99
N GLU A 315 8.19 15.72 -25.64
CA GLU A 315 9.28 14.74 -25.66
C GLU A 315 9.10 13.65 -24.59
N THR A 316 8.62 14.03 -23.41
CA THR A 316 8.25 13.11 -22.33
C THR A 316 7.19 12.12 -22.81
N ALA A 317 6.14 12.58 -23.50
CA ALA A 317 5.10 11.70 -24.04
C ALA A 317 5.67 10.56 -24.90
N LYS A 318 6.64 10.87 -25.78
CA LYS A 318 7.30 9.88 -26.63
C LYS A 318 8.09 8.85 -25.82
N LEU A 319 8.76 9.28 -24.75
CA LEU A 319 9.47 8.39 -23.82
C LEU A 319 8.51 7.40 -23.16
N TYR A 320 7.40 7.87 -22.60
CA TYR A 320 6.41 7.01 -21.94
C TYR A 320 5.76 6.04 -22.91
N ALA A 321 5.40 6.48 -24.12
CA ALA A 321 4.85 5.61 -25.15
C ALA A 321 5.81 4.44 -25.48
N LYS A 322 7.11 4.71 -25.58
CA LYS A 322 8.14 3.69 -25.82
C LYS A 322 8.24 2.69 -24.66
N VAL A 323 8.23 3.17 -23.41
CA VAL A 323 8.31 2.31 -22.21
C VAL A 323 7.08 1.41 -22.10
N ILE A 324 5.88 1.98 -22.24
CA ILE A 324 4.62 1.23 -22.19
C ILE A 324 4.57 0.18 -23.30
N GLN A 325 4.99 0.54 -24.53
CA GLN A 325 5.06 -0.43 -25.63
C GLN A 325 6.01 -1.59 -25.34
N SER A 326 7.16 -1.31 -24.71
CA SER A 326 8.15 -2.33 -24.35
C SER A 326 7.63 -3.28 -23.26
N GLY A 327 6.76 -2.79 -22.38
CA GLY A 327 6.10 -3.58 -21.33
C GLY A 327 4.92 -4.45 -21.78
N ALA A 328 4.59 -4.50 -23.08
CA ALA A 328 3.50 -5.32 -23.58
C ALA A 328 3.70 -6.83 -23.25
N PRO A 329 2.62 -7.60 -22.98
CA PRO A 329 1.20 -7.22 -23.09
C PRO A 329 0.63 -6.54 -21.83
N GLY A 330 1.46 -6.15 -20.87
CA GLY A 330 1.03 -5.46 -19.67
C GLY A 330 0.31 -4.15 -19.96
N ILE A 331 -0.68 -3.83 -19.13
CA ILE A 331 -1.53 -2.67 -19.27
C ILE A 331 -1.21 -1.66 -18.17
N VAL A 332 -0.98 -0.42 -18.59
CA VAL A 332 -0.93 0.73 -17.68
C VAL A 332 -2.33 1.35 -17.65
N ARG A 333 -2.87 1.59 -16.45
CA ARG A 333 -4.19 2.22 -16.27
C ARG A 333 -4.08 3.73 -16.48
N GLY A 334 -3.01 4.32 -15.99
CA GLY A 334 -2.82 5.76 -16.04
C GLY A 334 -1.48 6.23 -15.46
N PHE A 335 -1.51 7.41 -14.90
CA PHE A 335 -0.34 8.15 -14.45
C PHE A 335 -0.58 8.79 -13.08
N ALA A 336 0.47 9.02 -12.31
CA ALA A 336 0.40 9.65 -11.01
C ALA A 336 1.20 10.96 -11.02
N ASP A 337 0.57 12.09 -10.68
CA ASP A 337 1.26 13.38 -10.56
C ASP A 337 1.39 13.83 -9.10
N ASN A 338 2.31 14.76 -8.88
CA ASN A 338 2.53 15.48 -7.63
C ASN A 338 2.98 14.59 -6.45
N ILE A 339 3.46 13.37 -6.72
CA ILE A 339 3.89 12.42 -5.68
C ILE A 339 4.94 13.07 -4.77
N SER A 340 4.65 13.12 -3.46
CA SER A 340 5.53 13.75 -2.47
C SER A 340 5.86 15.23 -2.72
N ASN A 341 5.03 15.93 -3.51
CA ASN A 341 5.19 17.35 -3.80
C ASN A 341 3.94 18.11 -3.31
N TYR A 342 3.84 19.39 -3.65
CA TYR A 342 2.85 20.31 -3.09
C TYR A 342 2.43 21.39 -4.09
N VAL A 343 2.49 21.06 -5.39
CA VAL A 343 1.86 21.87 -6.43
C VAL A 343 0.36 21.96 -6.09
N PRO A 344 -0.24 23.16 -6.08
CA PRO A 344 -1.67 23.27 -5.85
C PRO A 344 -2.45 22.58 -6.97
N TRP A 345 -3.64 22.06 -6.65
CA TRP A 345 -4.50 21.41 -7.63
C TRP A 345 -5.00 22.34 -8.73
N ASP A 346 -5.61 23.47 -8.34
CA ASP A 346 -6.20 24.48 -9.22
C ASP A 346 -6.02 25.85 -8.54
N ASP A 347 -5.20 26.72 -9.12
CA ASP A 347 -4.95 28.08 -8.59
C ASP A 347 -4.99 29.13 -9.70
N ALA A 348 -6.09 29.88 -9.73
CA ALA A 348 -6.34 30.94 -10.70
C ALA A 348 -5.33 32.10 -10.63
N ASN A 349 -4.58 32.25 -9.53
CA ASN A 349 -3.57 33.30 -9.39
C ASN A 349 -2.22 32.89 -10.01
N LEU A 350 -2.00 31.59 -10.22
CA LEU A 350 -0.82 31.11 -10.92
C LEU A 350 -1.05 31.28 -12.42
N THR A 351 -0.27 32.17 -13.02
CA THR A 351 -0.34 32.51 -14.45
C THR A 351 1.03 32.36 -15.08
N ASN A 352 1.07 32.12 -16.39
CA ASN A 352 2.33 32.08 -17.14
C ASN A 352 3.04 33.43 -17.01
N GLY A 353 4.14 33.45 -16.27
CA GLY A 353 4.94 34.65 -16.08
C GLY A 353 6.19 34.39 -15.25
N PRO A 354 6.94 35.44 -14.89
CA PRO A 354 8.22 35.32 -14.20
C PRO A 354 8.14 34.53 -12.89
N ASN A 355 7.04 34.67 -12.15
CA ASN A 355 6.85 33.96 -10.89
C ASN A 355 6.82 32.45 -11.13
N THR A 356 6.14 31.96 -12.17
CA THR A 356 6.03 30.53 -12.46
C THR A 356 7.11 30.04 -13.43
N GLU A 357 8.19 30.80 -13.62
CA GLU A 357 9.25 30.50 -14.61
C GLU A 357 8.70 30.30 -16.03
N TYR A 358 7.68 31.09 -16.35
CA TYR A 358 6.94 31.01 -17.61
C TYR A 358 6.33 29.63 -17.89
N ASN A 359 6.11 28.82 -16.86
CA ASN A 359 5.39 27.56 -16.98
C ASN A 359 3.96 27.84 -17.44
N PRO A 360 3.54 27.31 -18.61
CA PRO A 360 2.19 27.51 -19.14
C PRO A 360 1.09 26.82 -18.30
N TYR A 361 1.45 25.82 -17.49
CA TYR A 361 0.51 25.03 -16.69
C TYR A 361 0.95 24.94 -15.23
N PRO A 362 0.91 26.05 -14.47
CA PRO A 362 1.51 26.14 -13.15
C PRO A 362 0.62 25.55 -12.02
N ASP A 363 -0.23 24.56 -12.30
CA ASP A 363 -0.94 23.75 -11.31
C ASP A 363 -1.19 22.33 -11.84
N SER A 364 -1.53 21.39 -10.95
CA SER A 364 -1.70 19.98 -11.33
C SER A 364 -2.82 19.77 -12.33
N LYS A 365 -3.96 20.47 -12.18
CA LYS A 365 -5.11 20.33 -13.10
C LYS A 365 -4.74 20.70 -14.54
N ARG A 366 -4.20 21.90 -14.76
CA ARG A 366 -3.80 22.37 -16.09
C ARG A 366 -2.67 21.53 -16.67
N TYR A 367 -1.77 21.04 -15.81
CA TYR A 367 -0.67 20.17 -16.20
C TYR A 367 -1.18 18.83 -16.73
N ILE A 368 -1.99 18.09 -15.97
CA ILE A 368 -2.47 16.77 -16.39
C ILE A 368 -3.44 16.86 -17.59
N GLU A 369 -4.23 17.94 -17.70
CA GLU A 369 -5.08 18.20 -18.88
C GLU A 369 -4.27 18.28 -20.17
N SER A 370 -3.09 18.91 -20.11
CA SER A 370 -2.23 19.10 -21.26
C SER A 370 -1.37 17.88 -21.52
N LEU A 371 -0.82 17.26 -20.47
CA LEU A 371 -0.11 15.98 -20.56
C LEU A 371 -0.99 14.88 -21.17
N ARG A 372 -2.28 14.85 -20.81
CA ARG A 372 -3.25 13.90 -21.39
C ARG A 372 -3.34 14.05 -22.91
N LYS A 373 -3.38 15.27 -23.43
CA LYS A 373 -3.45 15.53 -24.88
C LYS A 373 -2.20 15.00 -25.57
N ASP A 374 -1.03 15.26 -24.99
CA ASP A 374 0.24 14.82 -25.55
C ASP A 374 0.37 13.30 -25.54
N PHE A 375 -0.03 12.65 -24.45
CA PHE A 375 -0.02 11.18 -24.31
C PHE A 375 -0.98 10.50 -25.29
N VAL A 376 -2.18 11.06 -25.49
CA VAL A 376 -3.10 10.58 -26.52
C VAL A 376 -2.51 10.78 -27.92
N SER A 377 -1.83 11.90 -28.18
CA SER A 377 -1.24 12.21 -29.50
C SER A 377 -0.16 11.22 -29.93
N VAL A 378 0.59 10.65 -28.97
CA VAL A 378 1.61 9.63 -29.22
C VAL A 378 1.06 8.19 -29.18
N GLY A 379 -0.26 8.03 -29.04
CA GLY A 379 -0.95 6.74 -29.17
C GLY A 379 -1.10 5.94 -27.86
N ILE A 380 -0.86 6.53 -26.69
CA ILE A 380 -1.17 5.89 -25.42
C ILE A 380 -2.70 5.81 -25.27
N LYS A 381 -3.22 4.59 -25.08
CA LYS A 381 -4.67 4.33 -25.06
C LYS A 381 -5.33 4.68 -23.73
N ASN A 382 -4.68 4.30 -22.63
CA ASN A 382 -5.19 4.51 -21.28
C ASN A 382 -4.44 5.68 -20.65
N VAL A 383 -5.13 6.80 -20.46
CA VAL A 383 -4.51 8.05 -20.00
C VAL A 383 -5.29 8.62 -18.82
N ASN A 384 -5.52 7.78 -17.82
CA ASN A 384 -6.16 8.21 -16.57
C ASN A 384 -5.10 8.76 -15.60
N PHE A 385 -5.54 9.44 -14.55
CA PHE A 385 -4.66 10.08 -13.58
C PHE A 385 -5.12 9.81 -12.16
N ILE A 386 -4.15 9.72 -11.26
CA ILE A 386 -4.32 10.01 -9.85
C ILE A 386 -3.41 11.17 -9.49
N SER A 387 -3.82 11.99 -8.53
CA SER A 387 -3.07 13.16 -8.09
C SER A 387 -2.79 13.08 -6.60
N ASP A 388 -1.52 13.16 -6.20
CA ASP A 388 -1.17 13.23 -4.78
C ASP A 388 -1.51 14.62 -4.23
N THR A 389 -2.49 14.64 -3.33
CA THR A 389 -2.98 15.84 -2.65
C THR A 389 -2.69 15.79 -1.15
N SER A 390 -1.72 14.97 -0.72
CA SER A 390 -1.31 14.88 0.69
C SER A 390 -0.88 16.24 1.25
N LEU A 391 -0.15 17.02 0.45
CA LEU A 391 0.25 18.38 0.76
C LEU A 391 -0.08 19.33 -0.40
N THR A 392 -0.29 20.59 -0.05
CA THR A 392 -0.44 21.68 -1.02
C THR A 392 0.25 22.92 -0.49
N THR A 393 0.82 23.70 -1.41
CA THR A 393 1.31 25.04 -1.10
C THR A 393 0.15 25.96 -0.78
N ILE A 394 0.32 26.81 0.22
CA ILE A 394 -0.60 27.90 0.55
C ILE A 394 -0.09 29.15 -0.12
N ASN A 395 -0.58 29.43 -1.32
CA ASN A 395 -0.12 30.59 -2.07
C ASN A 395 -0.65 31.89 -1.46
N ASN A 396 0.28 32.72 -0.98
CA ASN A 396 0.09 34.16 -0.72
C ASN A 396 0.72 35.02 -1.83
N GLY A 397 0.79 34.50 -3.06
CA GLY A 397 1.36 35.21 -4.23
C GLY A 397 2.85 34.97 -4.50
N SER A 398 3.51 34.06 -3.77
CA SER A 398 4.85 33.56 -4.09
C SER A 398 4.75 32.25 -4.86
N SER A 399 5.61 32.06 -5.86
CA SER A 399 5.59 30.85 -6.69
C SER A 399 6.05 29.61 -5.91
N PRO A 400 5.42 28.43 -6.12
CA PRO A 400 5.95 27.14 -5.70
C PRO A 400 7.14 26.77 -6.59
N VAL A 401 8.21 27.57 -6.53
CA VAL A 401 9.47 27.31 -7.25
C VAL A 401 10.07 26.02 -6.72
N GLU A 402 10.59 25.20 -7.66
CA GLU A 402 11.32 23.91 -7.68
C GLU A 402 11.90 23.29 -6.41
N ASP A 403 11.94 24.02 -5.31
CA ASP A 403 12.44 23.58 -4.05
C ASP A 403 11.41 22.66 -3.40
N TRP A 404 11.51 21.35 -3.66
CA TRP A 404 10.72 20.26 -3.03
C TRP A 404 10.96 20.15 -1.50
N CYS A 405 11.89 20.95 -0.99
CA CYS A 405 12.48 20.92 0.34
C CYS A 405 11.72 21.74 1.41
N TYR A 406 10.39 21.74 1.40
CA TYR A 406 9.53 22.35 2.43
C TYR A 406 9.75 23.86 2.72
N ASN A 407 10.23 24.64 1.74
CA ASN A 407 10.49 26.06 1.93
C ASN A 407 9.26 26.97 1.74
N ALA A 408 8.13 26.39 1.33
CA ALA A 408 6.84 27.06 1.20
C ALA A 408 5.93 26.83 2.43
N PRO A 409 4.98 27.74 2.74
CA PRO A 409 3.95 27.45 3.72
C PRO A 409 3.04 26.33 3.18
N LEU A 410 3.02 25.20 3.88
CA LEU A 410 2.26 24.02 3.47
C LEU A 410 1.00 23.82 4.30
N GLY A 411 0.03 23.13 3.68
CA GLY A 411 -1.19 22.65 4.29
C GLY A 411 -1.49 21.22 3.81
N ILE A 412 -2.22 20.45 4.63
CA ILE A 412 -2.81 19.19 4.18
C ILE A 412 -3.80 19.47 3.04
N GLY A 413 -3.64 18.84 1.88
CA GLY A 413 -4.47 19.10 0.70
C GLY A 413 -5.80 18.34 0.70
N ALA A 414 -6.46 18.29 -0.46
CA ALA A 414 -7.74 17.59 -0.64
C ALA A 414 -7.65 16.12 -0.17
N ARG A 415 -8.73 15.59 0.40
CA ARG A 415 -8.76 14.22 0.95
C ARG A 415 -8.79 13.18 -0.17
N PRO A 416 -8.31 11.96 0.10
CA PRO A 416 -8.45 10.85 -0.84
C PRO A 416 -9.92 10.67 -1.24
N GLN A 417 -10.19 10.78 -2.53
CA GLN A 417 -11.54 10.77 -3.08
C GLN A 417 -11.51 10.32 -4.54
N ALA A 418 -12.36 9.34 -4.87
CA ALA A 418 -12.57 8.92 -6.25
C ALA A 418 -13.43 9.92 -7.01
N ASN A 419 -13.18 10.06 -8.33
CA ASN A 419 -13.88 11.00 -9.22
C ASN A 419 -14.05 12.40 -8.59
N PRO A 420 -12.98 13.03 -8.10
CA PRO A 420 -13.10 14.24 -7.29
C PRO A 420 -13.55 15.47 -8.09
N VAL A 421 -13.44 15.42 -9.42
CA VAL A 421 -13.79 16.50 -10.34
C VAL A 421 -14.73 15.96 -11.42
N SER A 422 -15.96 16.45 -11.45
CA SER A 422 -17.09 15.85 -12.19
C SER A 422 -16.94 15.88 -13.71
N ASP A 423 -16.21 16.85 -14.26
CA ASP A 423 -15.94 16.99 -15.70
C ASP A 423 -14.60 16.36 -16.14
N MET A 424 -13.82 15.80 -15.21
CA MET A 424 -12.56 15.10 -15.48
C MET A 424 -12.72 13.59 -15.27
N SER A 425 -13.47 12.94 -16.16
CA SER A 425 -13.69 11.47 -16.11
C SER A 425 -12.41 10.61 -16.22
N TYR A 426 -11.29 11.22 -16.58
CA TYR A 426 -9.96 10.61 -16.63
C TYR A 426 -9.14 10.84 -15.35
N LEU A 427 -9.66 11.58 -14.37
CA LEU A 427 -9.08 11.70 -13.04
C LEU A 427 -9.74 10.67 -12.13
N ASP A 428 -9.05 9.55 -11.93
CA ASP A 428 -9.56 8.43 -11.15
C ASP A 428 -9.72 8.83 -9.68
N ALA A 429 -8.71 9.48 -9.08
CA ALA A 429 -8.78 9.88 -7.68
C ALA A 429 -7.82 11.02 -7.31
N PHE A 430 -8.20 11.77 -6.27
CA PHE A 430 -7.23 12.36 -5.35
C PHE A 430 -6.78 11.27 -4.39
N VAL A 431 -5.47 11.24 -4.12
CA VAL A 431 -4.83 10.24 -3.26
C VAL A 431 -3.84 10.93 -2.32
N TRP A 432 -3.52 10.30 -1.19
CA TRP A 432 -2.40 10.72 -0.35
C TRP A 432 -1.29 9.69 -0.50
N ILE A 433 -0.26 9.97 -1.30
CA ILE A 433 0.78 8.97 -1.56
C ILE A 433 1.93 9.09 -0.58
N LYS A 434 2.41 10.31 -0.32
CA LYS A 434 3.35 10.56 0.78
C LYS A 434 2.59 10.55 2.11
N PRO A 435 2.79 9.58 3.01
CA PRO A 435 2.17 9.62 4.32
C PRO A 435 2.85 10.74 5.13
N PHE A 436 2.11 11.81 5.40
CA PHE A 436 2.65 12.97 6.08
C PHE A 436 2.48 12.82 7.59
N TYR A 437 3.57 12.47 8.29
CA TYR A 437 3.62 12.36 9.75
C TYR A 437 4.99 12.75 10.34
N GLY A 438 5.79 13.54 9.59
CA GLY A 438 6.88 14.32 10.18
C GLY A 438 8.13 13.59 10.70
N ASP A 439 8.37 12.31 10.39
CA ASP A 439 9.57 11.64 10.96
C ASP A 439 10.37 10.71 10.03
N LYS A 440 10.08 10.66 8.72
CA LYS A 440 10.97 9.92 7.81
C LYS A 440 12.21 10.76 7.45
N PRO A 441 13.44 10.23 7.63
CA PRO A 441 14.69 10.98 7.45
C PRO A 441 15.01 11.36 6.00
N TYR A 442 14.24 10.90 5.02
CA TYR A 442 14.53 11.11 3.59
C TYR A 442 14.39 12.59 3.18
N ASP A 443 13.46 13.32 3.80
CA ASP A 443 13.35 14.78 3.65
C ASP A 443 14.11 15.52 4.78
N SER A 444 14.81 14.80 5.66
CA SER A 444 15.56 15.41 6.77
C SER A 444 16.94 15.93 6.34
N LEU A 445 17.47 15.47 5.21
CA LEU A 445 18.68 16.04 4.59
C LEU A 445 18.44 17.44 3.99
N CYS A 446 17.18 17.78 3.79
CA CYS A 446 16.69 19.10 3.44
C CYS A 446 16.75 20.11 4.60
N LEU A 447 16.93 19.61 5.83
CA LEU A 447 16.86 20.39 7.06
C LEU A 447 18.24 20.70 7.62
N GLU A 448 19.18 21.14 6.79
CA GLU A 448 20.48 21.58 7.29
C GLU A 448 20.38 22.76 8.29
N GLU A 449 19.24 23.46 8.46
CA GLU A 449 19.10 24.35 9.64
C GLU A 449 17.71 24.92 10.05
N ARG A 450 16.52 24.65 9.45
CA ARG A 450 15.39 25.61 9.64
C ARG A 450 13.99 25.15 10.08
N LEU A 451 13.60 23.87 10.05
CA LEU A 451 12.27 23.47 10.57
C LEU A 451 12.32 22.13 11.29
N ASN A 452 12.00 22.14 12.59
CA ASN A 452 11.62 20.94 13.33
C ASN A 452 10.44 20.28 12.57
N THR A 453 10.60 19.04 12.09
CA THR A 453 9.62 18.32 11.27
C THR A 453 8.23 18.28 11.92
N LYS A 454 8.17 18.15 13.25
CA LYS A 454 6.94 18.28 14.03
C LYS A 454 6.28 19.65 13.87
N ARG A 455 7.06 20.73 13.87
CA ARG A 455 6.52 22.09 13.70
C ARG A 455 5.95 22.29 12.30
N LEU A 456 6.60 21.72 11.28
CA LEU A 456 6.08 21.71 9.92
C LEU A 456 4.76 20.92 9.86
N PHE A 457 4.71 19.77 10.51
CA PHE A 457 3.50 18.97 10.62
C PHE A 457 2.35 19.74 11.27
N GLU A 458 2.56 20.30 12.48
CA GLU A 458 1.53 21.07 13.19
C GLU A 458 1.01 22.26 12.36
N LYS A 459 1.90 22.97 11.66
CA LYS A 459 1.51 24.06 10.75
C LYS A 459 0.67 23.56 9.58
N SER A 460 1.08 22.46 8.96
CA SER A 460 0.39 21.92 7.79
C SER A 460 -1.01 21.41 8.15
N VAL A 461 -1.17 20.77 9.31
CA VAL A 461 -2.47 20.38 9.85
C VAL A 461 -3.35 21.59 10.15
N LYS A 462 -2.77 22.66 10.73
CA LYS A 462 -3.51 23.92 10.97
C LYS A 462 -4.02 24.53 9.67
N ASN A 463 -3.20 24.48 8.63
CA ASN A 463 -3.49 25.08 7.34
C ASN A 463 -4.15 24.13 6.33
N ALA A 464 -4.71 23.01 6.78
CA ALA A 464 -5.39 22.07 5.89
C ALA A 464 -6.42 22.79 5.01
N ASN A 465 -6.36 22.52 3.70
CA ASN A 465 -7.29 23.06 2.71
C ASN A 465 -7.79 21.94 1.79
N PRO A 466 -9.07 21.53 1.88
CA PRO A 466 -10.10 22.04 2.81
C PRO A 466 -9.76 21.80 4.30
N PRO A 467 -10.38 22.52 5.25
CA PRO A 467 -10.17 22.29 6.69
C PRO A 467 -10.45 20.84 7.13
N LEU A 468 -9.65 20.31 8.05
CA LEU A 468 -9.79 18.97 8.65
C LEU A 468 -10.99 18.87 9.59
#